data_AF-A0A497GQJ4-F1
#
_entry.id   AF-A0A497GQJ4-F1
#
_cell.length_a   1.000
_cell.length_b   1.000
_cell.length_c   1.000
_cell.angle_alpha   90.00
_cell.angle_beta   90.00
_cell.angle_gamma   90.00
#
_symmetry.space_group_name_H-M   'P 1'
#
loop_
_entity.id
_entity.type
_entity.pdbx_description
1 polymer ?
#
loop_
_entity_poly.entity_id
_entity_poly.type
_entity_poly.pdbx_seq_one_letter_code
_entity_poly.pdbx_strand_id
1 'polypeptide(L)'
;MRALSLVLMTLLASIFTPSHAGEIVCLILKHSKVYNVLAPYERVIKLSATQALKLDVADYYETILAYYKLAYDSMLHNRLEECARYTGIMLALMLKAKGYSEELGPKLLDILNRLDWSKVRLYNDDLKRLISYWLNYKPRDLEDFAYTYASVCLSLLEQLPSDSFIRILYTPKLRELYIISLALIVITSAYFVIKRVREEAGGVSYEGYR
;
A
#
# COMPACT_ATOMS: atom_id res chain seq x y z
N MET A 1 20.99 -23.75 28.92
CA MET A 1 20.83 -24.47 27.63
C MET A 1 19.39 -24.86 27.28
N ARG A 2 18.54 -25.30 28.23
CA ARG A 2 17.13 -25.68 27.92
C ARG A 2 16.25 -24.50 27.45
N ALA A 3 16.39 -23.31 28.05
CA ALA A 3 15.64 -22.12 27.63
C ALA A 3 16.00 -21.65 26.21
N LEU A 4 17.28 -21.72 25.83
CA LEU A 4 17.75 -21.36 24.49
C LEU A 4 17.21 -22.34 23.44
N SER A 5 17.15 -23.64 23.77
CA SER A 5 16.58 -24.67 22.91
C SER A 5 15.07 -24.53 22.72
N LEU A 6 14.33 -24.09 23.74
CA LEU A 6 12.89 -23.84 23.68
C LEU A 6 12.57 -22.58 22.85
N VAL A 7 13.35 -21.50 23.00
CA VAL A 7 13.22 -20.29 22.18
C VAL A 7 13.60 -20.57 20.73
N LEU A 8 14.64 -21.38 20.48
CA LEU A 8 15.02 -21.78 19.13
C LEU A 8 13.95 -22.67 18.47
N MET A 9 13.33 -23.58 19.24
CA MET A 9 12.23 -24.42 18.76
C MET A 9 10.94 -23.63 18.50
N THR A 10 10.60 -22.61 19.29
CA THR A 10 9.45 -21.73 19.01
C THR A 10 9.71 -20.80 17.84
N LEU A 11 10.94 -20.32 17.65
CA LEU A 11 11.35 -19.58 16.45
C LEU A 11 11.30 -20.46 15.19
N LEU A 12 11.77 -21.71 15.25
CA LEU A 12 11.72 -22.67 14.15
C LEU A 12 10.30 -23.19 13.86
N ALA A 13 9.41 -23.27 14.85
CA ALA A 13 7.99 -23.61 14.64
C ALA A 13 7.18 -22.47 13.99
N SER A 14 7.75 -21.25 13.92
CA SER A 14 7.11 -20.08 13.32
C SER A 14 7.57 -19.79 11.88
N ILE A 15 8.12 -20.79 11.19
CA ILE A 15 8.38 -20.72 9.74
C ILE A 15 7.01 -20.71 9.06
N PHE A 16 6.44 -19.51 8.98
CA PHE A 16 5.30 -19.24 8.15
C PHE A 16 5.73 -19.50 6.71
N THR A 17 5.27 -20.60 6.13
CA THR A 17 5.38 -20.88 4.70
C THR A 17 4.23 -20.15 4.01
N PRO A 18 4.49 -19.03 3.32
CA PRO A 18 3.45 -18.29 2.62
C PRO A 18 2.84 -19.17 1.52
N SER A 19 1.54 -19.02 1.30
CA SER A 19 0.89 -19.66 0.14
C SER A 19 1.36 -19.01 -1.16
N HIS A 20 1.18 -19.70 -2.28
CA HIS A 20 1.50 -19.14 -3.60
C HIS A 20 0.68 -17.88 -3.88
N ALA A 21 -0.58 -17.81 -3.41
CA ALA A 21 -1.35 -16.58 -3.48
C ALA A 21 -0.69 -15.43 -2.72
N GLY A 22 -0.12 -15.69 -1.54
CA GLY A 22 0.64 -14.70 -0.80
C GLY A 22 1.84 -14.16 -1.60
N GLU A 23 2.59 -15.04 -2.26
CA GLU A 23 3.70 -14.64 -3.12
C GLU A 23 3.24 -13.85 -4.35
N ILE A 24 2.16 -14.28 -5.02
CA ILE A 24 1.56 -13.58 -6.16
C ILE A 24 1.13 -12.17 -5.75
N VAL A 25 0.42 -12.05 -4.64
CA VAL A 25 -0.06 -10.75 -4.11
C VAL A 25 1.12 -9.83 -3.81
N CYS A 26 2.17 -10.34 -3.18
CA CYS A 26 3.37 -9.56 -2.91
C CYS A 26 4.12 -9.17 -4.19
N LEU A 27 4.12 -10.03 -5.21
CA LEU A 27 4.71 -9.71 -6.51
C LEU A 27 3.96 -8.54 -7.18
N ILE A 28 2.62 -8.57 -7.21
CA ILE A 28 1.84 -7.42 -7.70
C ILE A 28 2.18 -6.15 -6.92
N LEU A 29 2.22 -6.24 -5.59
CA LEU A 29 2.51 -5.09 -4.74
C LEU A 29 3.88 -4.48 -5.03
N LYS A 30 4.91 -5.28 -5.29
CA LYS A 30 6.26 -4.79 -5.65
C LYS A 30 6.26 -3.86 -6.87
N HIS A 31 5.28 -4.00 -7.77
CA HIS A 31 5.13 -3.18 -8.96
C HIS A 31 4.15 -2.01 -8.81
N SER A 32 3.68 -1.71 -7.60
CA SER A 32 2.74 -0.63 -7.30
C SER A 32 3.39 0.55 -6.58
N LYS A 33 2.80 1.75 -6.70
CA LYS A 33 3.29 2.92 -5.93
C LYS A 33 3.23 2.76 -4.41
N VAL A 34 2.34 1.88 -3.91
CA VAL A 34 2.13 1.66 -2.48
C VAL A 34 3.20 0.74 -1.87
N TYR A 35 4.04 0.10 -2.71
CA TYR A 35 5.05 -0.86 -2.27
C TYR A 35 5.91 -0.32 -1.14
N ASN A 36 6.51 0.85 -1.33
CA ASN A 36 7.46 1.42 -0.36
C ASN A 36 6.82 1.65 1.02
N VAL A 37 5.51 1.89 1.05
CA VAL A 37 4.76 2.11 2.29
C VAL A 37 4.41 0.78 2.96
N LEU A 38 4.08 -0.25 2.18
CA LEU A 38 3.61 -1.55 2.68
C LEU A 38 4.70 -2.62 2.78
N ALA A 39 5.88 -2.42 2.19
CA ALA A 39 7.00 -3.36 2.19
C ALA A 39 7.39 -3.85 3.60
N PRO A 40 7.42 -3.01 4.66
CA PRO A 40 7.71 -3.48 6.01
C PRO A 40 6.70 -4.52 6.54
N TYR A 41 5.51 -4.58 5.94
CA TYR A 41 4.40 -5.44 6.35
C TYR A 41 4.21 -6.65 5.41
N GLU A 42 5.21 -7.01 4.59
CA GLU A 42 5.14 -8.12 3.63
C GLU A 42 4.61 -9.42 4.28
N ARG A 43 5.08 -9.76 5.49
CA ARG A 43 4.62 -10.95 6.22
C ARG A 43 3.12 -10.90 6.52
N VAL A 44 2.61 -9.74 6.92
CA VAL A 44 1.18 -9.53 7.19
C VAL A 44 0.37 -9.70 5.92
N ILE A 45 0.85 -9.16 4.81
CA ILE A 45 0.21 -9.28 3.49
C ILE A 45 0.10 -10.75 3.09
N LYS A 46 1.21 -11.49 3.12
CA LYS A 46 1.26 -12.92 2.75
C LYS A 46 0.35 -13.78 3.64
N LEU A 47 0.37 -13.54 4.95
CA LEU A 47 -0.49 -14.24 5.91
C LEU A 47 -1.97 -13.97 5.64
N SER A 48 -2.33 -12.70 5.44
CA SER A 48 -3.71 -12.29 5.23
C SER A 48 -4.26 -12.79 3.89
N ALA A 49 -3.42 -12.78 2.84
CA ALA A 49 -3.75 -13.39 1.54
C ALA A 49 -3.99 -14.90 1.67
N THR A 50 -3.14 -15.61 2.42
CA THR A 50 -3.31 -17.06 2.68
C THR A 50 -4.61 -17.35 3.42
N GLN A 51 -4.95 -16.53 4.42
CA GLN A 51 -6.19 -16.66 5.18
C GLN A 51 -7.43 -16.36 4.32
N ALA A 52 -7.34 -15.37 3.44
CA ALA A 52 -8.43 -14.97 2.56
C ALA A 52 -8.90 -16.11 1.64
N LEU A 53 -7.99 -17.00 1.22
CA LEU A 53 -8.37 -18.18 0.43
C LEU A 53 -9.37 -19.09 1.14
N LYS A 54 -9.36 -19.11 2.49
CA LYS A 54 -10.24 -19.94 3.32
C LYS A 54 -11.60 -19.30 3.60
N LEU A 55 -11.77 -18.01 3.30
CA LEU A 55 -13.03 -17.30 3.55
C LEU A 55 -14.12 -17.81 2.61
N ASP A 56 -15.26 -18.22 3.14
CA ASP A 56 -16.44 -18.44 2.30
C ASP A 56 -17.08 -17.09 1.94
N VAL A 57 -17.22 -16.82 0.64
CA VAL A 57 -17.62 -15.50 0.14
C VAL A 57 -18.85 -15.67 -0.74
N ALA A 58 -19.99 -15.19 -0.25
CA ALA A 58 -21.26 -15.22 -0.97
C ALA A 58 -21.29 -14.19 -2.12
N ASP A 59 -20.78 -12.98 -1.88
CA ASP A 59 -20.71 -11.89 -2.86
C ASP A 59 -19.29 -11.33 -2.93
N TYR A 60 -18.56 -11.69 -3.98
CA TYR A 60 -17.21 -11.19 -4.21
C TYR A 60 -17.16 -9.69 -4.52
N TYR A 61 -18.18 -9.14 -5.17
CA TYR A 61 -18.21 -7.74 -5.55
C TYR A 61 -18.23 -6.85 -4.31
N GLU A 62 -19.23 -7.07 -3.43
CA GLU A 62 -19.35 -6.29 -2.20
C GLU A 62 -18.19 -6.54 -1.24
N THR A 63 -17.71 -7.78 -1.15
CA THR A 63 -16.61 -8.13 -0.24
C THR A 63 -15.28 -7.48 -0.67
N ILE A 64 -14.92 -7.54 -1.96
CA ILE A 64 -13.70 -6.89 -2.47
C ILE A 64 -13.80 -5.37 -2.30
N LEU A 65 -14.97 -4.78 -2.59
CA LEU A 65 -15.22 -3.35 -2.41
C LEU A 65 -15.09 -2.92 -0.95
N ALA A 66 -15.59 -3.72 -0.01
CA ALA A 66 -15.48 -3.47 1.42
C ALA A 66 -14.01 -3.50 1.89
N TYR A 67 -13.24 -4.52 1.50
CA TYR A 67 -11.82 -4.59 1.84
C TYR A 67 -10.99 -3.48 1.21
N TYR A 68 -11.33 -3.04 -0.01
CA TYR A 68 -10.71 -1.86 -0.60
C TYR A 68 -10.95 -0.61 0.26
N LYS A 69 -12.19 -0.35 0.67
CA LYS A 69 -12.53 0.81 1.51
C LYS A 69 -11.81 0.77 2.85
N LEU A 70 -11.72 -0.41 3.47
CA LEU A 70 -10.95 -0.61 4.70
C LEU A 70 -9.45 -0.34 4.49
N ALA A 71 -8.86 -0.83 3.39
CA ALA A 71 -7.47 -0.57 3.07
C ALA A 71 -7.21 0.93 2.83
N TYR A 72 -8.11 1.60 2.11
CA TYR A 72 -8.07 3.04 1.85
C TYR A 72 -8.12 3.85 3.15
N ASP A 73 -9.11 3.58 4.01
CA ASP A 73 -9.31 4.27 5.28
C ASP A 73 -8.14 4.05 6.25
N SER A 74 -7.64 2.82 6.35
CA SER A 74 -6.46 2.51 7.14
C SER A 74 -5.21 3.21 6.61
N MET A 75 -5.03 3.30 5.28
CA MET A 75 -3.90 4.02 4.69
C MET A 75 -3.97 5.52 5.01
N LEU A 76 -5.15 6.13 4.81
CA LEU A 76 -5.40 7.55 5.06
C LEU A 76 -5.06 7.94 6.51
N HIS A 77 -5.42 7.09 7.47
CA HIS A 77 -5.17 7.29 8.91
C HIS A 77 -3.84 6.69 9.40
N ASN A 78 -2.92 6.36 8.49
CA ASN A 78 -1.59 5.83 8.79
C ASN A 78 -1.58 4.53 9.63
N ARG A 79 -2.67 3.74 9.58
CA ARG A 79 -2.78 2.39 10.16
C ARG A 79 -2.25 1.36 9.16
N LEU A 80 -0.95 1.43 8.89
CA LEU A 80 -0.32 0.71 7.77
C LEU A 80 -0.38 -0.81 7.87
N GLU A 81 -0.31 -1.37 9.09
CA GLU A 81 -0.44 -2.81 9.30
C GLU A 81 -1.84 -3.32 8.94
N GLU A 82 -2.88 -2.58 9.33
CA GLU A 82 -4.26 -2.89 8.96
C GLU A 82 -4.47 -2.75 7.45
N CYS A 83 -3.92 -1.68 6.85
CA CYS A 83 -3.92 -1.47 5.41
C CYS A 83 -3.28 -2.65 4.68
N ALA A 84 -2.10 -3.10 5.13
CA ALA A 84 -1.39 -4.25 4.59
C ALA A 84 -2.24 -5.53 4.66
N ARG A 85 -2.88 -5.78 5.81
CA ARG A 85 -3.81 -6.91 5.98
C ARG A 85 -4.98 -6.86 5.00
N TYR A 86 -5.68 -5.73 4.92
CA TYR A 86 -6.84 -5.58 4.04
C TYR A 86 -6.47 -5.65 2.56
N THR A 87 -5.31 -5.10 2.19
CA THR A 87 -4.76 -5.19 0.83
C THR A 87 -4.45 -6.64 0.46
N GLY A 88 -3.81 -7.39 1.35
CA GLY A 88 -3.54 -8.81 1.15
C GLY A 88 -4.81 -9.63 0.95
N ILE A 89 -5.84 -9.38 1.76
CA ILE A 89 -7.15 -10.05 1.62
C ILE A 89 -7.80 -9.68 0.29
N MET A 90 -7.89 -8.40 -0.04
CA MET A 90 -8.54 -7.92 -1.25
C MET A 90 -7.94 -8.55 -2.52
N LEU A 91 -6.61 -8.54 -2.65
CA LEU A 91 -5.93 -9.07 -3.83
C LEU A 91 -6.03 -10.59 -3.95
N ALA A 92 -6.05 -11.31 -2.81
CA ALA A 92 -6.28 -12.75 -2.79
C ALA A 92 -7.74 -13.11 -3.12
N LEU A 93 -8.71 -12.32 -2.66
CA LEU A 93 -10.12 -12.49 -3.02
C LEU A 93 -10.34 -12.26 -4.52
N MET A 94 -9.61 -11.33 -5.14
CA MET A 94 -9.64 -11.15 -6.59
C MET A 94 -9.18 -12.42 -7.33
N LEU A 95 -8.09 -13.06 -6.89
CA LEU A 95 -7.66 -14.36 -7.45
C LEU A 95 -8.73 -15.42 -7.25
N LYS A 96 -9.23 -15.55 -6.02
CA LYS A 96 -10.22 -16.56 -5.65
C LYS A 96 -11.53 -16.42 -6.44
N ALA A 97 -11.96 -15.19 -6.70
CA ALA A 97 -13.15 -14.90 -7.52
C ALA A 97 -13.06 -15.46 -8.95
N LYS A 98 -11.85 -15.80 -9.43
CA LYS A 98 -11.61 -16.44 -10.73
C LYS A 98 -11.29 -17.93 -10.64
N GLY A 99 -11.58 -18.55 -9.50
CA GLY A 99 -11.35 -19.98 -9.31
C GLY A 99 -9.88 -20.34 -9.12
N TYR A 100 -9.04 -19.39 -8.69
CA TYR A 100 -7.68 -19.69 -8.29
C TYR A 100 -7.66 -20.77 -7.19
N SER A 101 -6.75 -21.74 -7.35
CA SER A 101 -6.39 -22.73 -6.34
C SER A 101 -4.87 -22.74 -6.15
N GLU A 102 -4.40 -23.20 -4.99
CA GLU A 102 -2.96 -23.27 -4.71
C GLU A 102 -2.21 -24.24 -5.65
N GLU A 103 -2.91 -25.18 -6.30
CA GLU A 103 -2.33 -26.05 -7.34
C GLU A 103 -1.94 -25.28 -8.61
N LEU A 104 -2.69 -24.22 -8.95
CA LEU A 104 -2.38 -23.32 -10.07
C LEU A 104 -1.28 -22.29 -9.70
N GLY A 105 -1.04 -22.10 -8.40
CA GLY A 105 -0.10 -21.14 -7.83
C GLY A 105 1.28 -21.11 -8.49
N PRO A 106 2.01 -22.24 -8.56
CA PRO A 106 3.36 -22.28 -9.14
C PRO A 106 3.42 -21.82 -10.60
N LYS A 107 2.44 -22.25 -11.42
CA LYS A 107 2.39 -21.91 -12.85
C LYS A 107 2.09 -20.42 -13.05
N LEU A 108 1.11 -19.90 -12.30
CA LEU A 108 0.76 -18.49 -12.35
C LEU A 108 1.91 -17.60 -11.85
N LEU A 109 2.60 -18.02 -10.79
CA LEU A 109 3.74 -17.30 -10.24
C LEU A 109 4.92 -17.28 -11.24
N ASP A 110 5.23 -18.39 -11.93
CA ASP A 110 6.26 -18.41 -12.98
C ASP A 110 5.92 -17.45 -14.13
N ILE A 111 4.66 -17.42 -14.57
CA ILE A 111 4.20 -16.49 -15.61
C ILE A 111 4.32 -15.04 -15.15
N LEU A 112 3.86 -14.71 -13.93
CA LEU A 112 3.95 -13.35 -13.40
C LEU A 112 5.40 -12.89 -13.21
N ASN A 113 6.32 -13.79 -12.83
CA ASN A 113 7.75 -13.46 -12.70
C ASN A 113 8.41 -13.15 -14.06
N ARG A 114 7.90 -13.73 -15.16
CA ARG A 114 8.41 -13.51 -16.52
C ARG A 114 7.62 -12.45 -17.29
N LEU A 115 6.61 -11.87 -16.64
CA LEU A 115 5.69 -10.94 -17.28
C LEU A 115 6.41 -9.66 -17.69
N ASP A 116 6.13 -9.17 -18.90
CA ASP A 116 6.61 -7.87 -19.36
C ASP A 116 5.73 -6.77 -18.76
N TRP A 117 6.16 -6.26 -17.60
CA TRP A 117 5.46 -5.23 -16.83
C TRP A 117 5.24 -3.92 -17.60
N SER A 118 6.03 -3.65 -18.66
CA SER A 118 5.83 -2.46 -19.50
C SER A 118 4.53 -2.48 -20.30
N LYS A 119 3.97 -3.68 -20.53
CA LYS A 119 2.71 -3.87 -21.26
C LYS A 119 1.48 -3.85 -20.37
N VAL A 120 1.66 -3.86 -19.05
CA VAL A 120 0.56 -3.83 -18.08
C VAL A 120 -0.12 -2.46 -18.15
N ARG A 121 -1.44 -2.46 -18.36
CA ARG A 121 -2.22 -1.22 -18.53
C ARG A 121 -2.82 -0.80 -17.21
N LEU A 122 -2.63 0.46 -16.86
CA LEU A 122 -3.34 1.08 -15.75
C LEU A 122 -4.63 1.71 -16.28
N TYR A 123 -5.75 1.29 -15.70
CA TYR A 123 -7.07 1.80 -16.02
C TYR A 123 -7.40 2.96 -15.07
N ASN A 124 -7.90 4.06 -15.63
CA ASN A 124 -8.38 5.21 -14.86
C ASN A 124 -9.91 5.19 -14.69
N ASP A 125 -10.47 4.01 -14.45
CA ASP A 125 -11.90 3.80 -14.24
C ASP A 125 -12.26 3.86 -12.75
N ASP A 126 -13.54 4.13 -12.47
CA ASP A 126 -14.07 4.06 -11.10
C ASP A 126 -13.88 2.65 -10.50
N LEU A 127 -13.61 2.62 -9.20
CA LEU A 127 -13.38 1.41 -8.40
C LEU A 127 -14.43 0.33 -8.66
N LYS A 128 -15.71 0.71 -8.66
CA LYS A 128 -16.83 -0.22 -8.89
C LYS A 128 -16.79 -0.82 -10.29
N ARG A 129 -16.38 -0.04 -11.28
CA ARG A 129 -16.24 -0.50 -12.66
C ARG A 129 -15.06 -1.44 -12.80
N LEU A 130 -13.93 -1.18 -12.15
CA LEU A 130 -12.77 -2.07 -12.15
C LEU A 130 -13.09 -3.44 -11.54
N ILE A 131 -13.75 -3.45 -10.38
CA ILE A 131 -14.16 -4.71 -9.73
C ILE A 131 -15.19 -5.44 -10.60
N SER A 132 -16.21 -4.73 -11.12
CA SER A 132 -17.21 -5.31 -12.02
C SER A 132 -16.57 -5.89 -13.29
N TYR A 133 -15.63 -5.16 -13.89
CA TYR A 133 -14.89 -5.58 -15.06
C TYR A 133 -14.12 -6.86 -14.76
N TRP A 134 -13.35 -6.88 -13.67
CA TRP A 134 -12.63 -8.08 -13.25
C TRP A 134 -13.58 -9.26 -13.09
N LEU A 135 -14.67 -9.13 -12.33
CA LEU A 135 -15.59 -10.23 -12.06
C LEU A 135 -16.27 -10.78 -13.32
N ASN A 136 -16.58 -9.92 -14.30
CA ASN A 136 -17.19 -10.32 -15.57
C ASN A 136 -16.18 -10.84 -16.61
N TYR A 137 -14.89 -10.55 -16.43
CA TYR A 137 -13.84 -10.93 -17.37
C TYR A 137 -13.71 -12.46 -17.51
N LYS A 138 -13.52 -12.97 -18.73
CA LYS A 138 -13.25 -14.40 -18.96
C LYS A 138 -11.86 -14.51 -19.62
N PRO A 139 -10.84 -14.96 -18.87
CA PRO A 139 -9.49 -15.10 -19.42
C PRO A 139 -9.48 -16.18 -20.50
N ARG A 140 -8.72 -15.94 -21.58
CA ARG A 140 -8.56 -16.91 -22.67
C ARG A 140 -7.54 -17.99 -22.33
N ASP A 141 -6.46 -17.57 -21.68
CA ASP A 141 -5.36 -18.40 -21.22
C ASP A 141 -4.81 -17.85 -19.88
N LEU A 142 -3.80 -18.55 -19.34
CA LEU A 142 -3.22 -18.21 -18.04
C LEU A 142 -2.36 -16.93 -18.11
N GLU A 143 -1.82 -16.60 -19.28
CA GLU A 143 -1.05 -15.38 -19.52
C GLU A 143 -1.96 -14.15 -19.58
N ASP A 144 -3.07 -14.21 -20.32
CA ASP A 144 -4.13 -13.20 -20.35
C ASP A 144 -4.74 -12.98 -18.96
N PHE A 145 -4.93 -14.07 -18.20
CA PHE A 145 -5.29 -13.99 -16.79
C PHE A 145 -4.27 -13.18 -16.00
N ALA A 146 -2.98 -13.51 -16.10
CA ALA A 146 -1.92 -12.85 -15.35
C ALA A 146 -1.80 -11.35 -15.70
N TYR A 147 -1.84 -11.01 -17.00
CA TYR A 147 -1.81 -9.63 -17.48
C TYR A 147 -3.02 -8.82 -17.00
N THR A 148 -4.21 -9.39 -17.12
CA THR A 148 -5.44 -8.69 -16.71
C THR A 148 -5.50 -8.56 -15.19
N TYR A 149 -5.12 -9.61 -14.45
CA TYR A 149 -5.02 -9.56 -12.99
C TYR A 149 -4.07 -8.47 -12.53
N ALA A 150 -2.84 -8.45 -13.06
CA ALA A 150 -1.87 -7.41 -12.75
C ALA A 150 -2.39 -6.01 -13.09
N SER A 151 -2.99 -5.84 -14.27
CA SER A 151 -3.54 -4.56 -14.72
C SER A 151 -4.63 -4.04 -13.78
N VAL A 152 -5.63 -4.86 -13.43
CA VAL A 152 -6.71 -4.44 -12.54
C VAL A 152 -6.19 -4.21 -11.13
N CYS A 153 -5.40 -5.12 -10.57
CA CYS A 153 -4.88 -4.99 -9.22
C CYS A 153 -3.99 -3.76 -9.06
N LEU A 154 -3.08 -3.49 -10.00
CA LEU A 154 -2.29 -2.27 -9.98
C LEU A 154 -3.18 -1.04 -10.10
N SER A 155 -4.18 -1.05 -11.00
CA SER A 155 -5.14 0.08 -11.12
C SER A 155 -5.87 0.38 -9.81
N LEU A 156 -6.24 -0.65 -9.03
CA LEU A 156 -6.81 -0.49 -7.71
C LEU A 156 -5.80 0.10 -6.71
N LEU A 157 -4.60 -0.45 -6.66
CA LEU A 157 -3.55 0.02 -5.75
C LEU A 157 -3.10 1.46 -6.06
N GLU A 158 -3.14 1.86 -7.33
CA GLU A 158 -2.85 3.22 -7.78
C GLU A 158 -3.89 4.24 -7.30
N GLN A 159 -5.08 3.81 -6.86
CA GLN A 159 -6.09 4.70 -6.29
C GLN A 159 -5.94 4.87 -4.76
N LEU A 160 -5.04 4.14 -4.10
CA LEU A 160 -4.81 4.30 -2.66
C LEU A 160 -4.05 5.59 -2.31
N PRO A 161 -4.33 6.22 -1.15
CA PRO A 161 -3.73 7.48 -0.73
C PRO A 161 -2.35 7.24 -0.11
N SER A 162 -1.37 6.88 -0.95
CA SER A 162 -0.01 6.54 -0.51
C SER A 162 0.86 7.75 -0.18
N ASP A 163 0.45 8.96 -0.57
CA ASP A 163 1.20 10.20 -0.36
C ASP A 163 1.42 10.46 1.13
N SER A 164 2.69 10.62 1.51
CA SER A 164 3.12 10.88 2.87
C SER A 164 2.53 12.16 3.45
N PHE A 165 2.37 13.21 2.64
CA PHE A 165 1.83 14.49 3.08
C PHE A 165 0.36 14.35 3.46
N ILE A 166 -0.44 13.71 2.59
CA ILE A 166 -1.84 13.42 2.86
C ILE A 166 -1.95 12.60 4.15
N ARG A 167 -1.16 11.54 4.30
CA ARG A 167 -1.18 10.69 5.51
C ARG A 167 -0.81 11.44 6.79
N ILE A 168 0.17 12.34 6.74
CA ILE A 168 0.57 13.18 7.89
C ILE A 168 -0.59 14.10 8.29
N LEU A 169 -1.24 14.75 7.33
CA LEU A 169 -2.37 15.66 7.60
C LEU A 169 -3.58 14.95 8.22
N TYR A 170 -3.83 13.70 7.88
CA TYR A 170 -4.96 12.93 8.39
C TYR A 170 -4.67 12.21 9.72
N THR A 171 -3.43 12.26 10.21
CA THR A 171 -3.05 11.67 11.50
C THR A 171 -2.91 12.77 12.56
N PRO A 172 -3.82 12.89 13.57
CA PRO A 172 -3.89 14.06 14.45
C PRO A 172 -2.56 14.47 15.09
N LYS A 173 -1.86 13.51 15.70
CA LYS A 173 -0.57 13.76 16.37
C LYS A 173 0.53 14.20 15.40
N LEU A 174 0.59 13.59 14.21
CA LEU A 174 1.61 13.94 13.20
C LEU A 174 1.28 15.28 12.54
N ARG A 175 0.00 15.55 12.27
CA ARG A 175 -0.49 16.84 11.78
C ARG A 175 -0.10 17.97 12.74
N GLU A 176 -0.35 17.80 14.04
CA GLU A 176 -0.02 18.79 15.05
C GLU A 176 1.49 19.06 15.11
N LEU A 177 2.31 18.00 15.17
CA LEU A 177 3.77 18.13 15.13
C LEU A 177 4.27 18.82 13.85
N TYR A 178 3.69 18.47 12.70
CA TYR A 178 4.03 19.09 11.42
C TYR A 178 3.71 20.59 11.44
N ILE A 179 2.49 20.98 11.85
CA ILE A 179 2.07 22.39 11.94
C ILE A 179 2.98 23.17 12.91
N ILE A 180 3.29 22.61 14.07
CA ILE A 180 4.18 23.23 15.06
C ILE A 180 5.59 23.41 14.46
N SER A 181 6.13 22.38 13.81
CA SER A 181 7.45 22.45 13.19
C SER A 181 7.51 23.52 12.08
N LEU A 182 6.47 23.61 11.25
CA LEU A 182 6.36 24.62 10.21
C LEU A 182 6.30 26.03 10.80
N ALA A 183 5.48 26.22 11.85
CA ALA A 183 5.39 27.50 12.55
C ALA A 183 6.74 27.92 13.14
N LEU A 184 7.47 27.00 13.77
CA LEU A 184 8.80 27.26 14.30
C LEU A 184 9.81 27.63 13.21
N ILE A 185 9.79 26.95 12.06
CA ILE A 185 10.65 27.27 10.91
C ILE A 185 10.33 28.68 10.39
N VAL A 186 9.06 29.04 10.26
CA VAL A 186 8.65 30.38 9.80
C VAL A 186 9.06 31.45 10.80
N ILE A 187 8.82 31.24 12.10
CA ILE A 187 9.19 32.19 13.16
C ILE A 187 10.70 32.39 13.22
N THR A 188 11.48 31.30 13.19
CA THR A 188 12.95 31.38 13.21
C THR A 188 13.49 32.05 11.95
N SER A 189 12.97 31.69 10.77
CA SER A 189 13.36 32.33 9.50
C SER A 189 13.05 33.82 9.51
N ALA A 190 11.85 34.22 9.96
CA ALA A 190 11.47 35.63 10.10
C ALA A 190 12.35 36.36 11.11
N TYR A 191 12.67 35.74 12.25
CA TYR A 191 13.61 36.30 13.23
C TYR A 191 14.99 36.54 12.63
N PHE A 192 15.54 35.57 11.88
CA PHE A 192 16.84 35.73 11.22
C PHE A 192 16.82 36.82 10.14
N VAL A 193 15.75 36.92 9.36
CA VAL A 193 15.59 38.00 8.38
C VAL A 193 15.53 39.36 9.07
N ILE A 194 14.73 39.53 10.13
CA ILE A 194 14.63 40.79 10.88
C ILE A 194 15.98 41.14 11.52
N LYS A 195 16.64 40.16 12.15
CA LYS A 195 17.97 40.36 12.75
C LYS A 195 18.98 40.78 11.69
N ARG A 196 19.02 40.10 10.55
CA ARG A 196 19.89 40.42 9.43
C ARG A 196 19.62 41.81 8.87
N VAL A 197 18.36 42.18 8.64
CA VAL A 197 17.98 43.54 8.20
C VAL A 197 18.39 44.58 9.23
N ARG A 198 18.28 44.30 10.53
CA ARG A 198 18.70 45.22 11.59
C ARG A 198 20.23 45.39 11.66
N GLU A 199 20.99 44.33 11.38
CA GLU A 199 22.45 44.37 11.29
C GLU A 199 22.92 45.05 9.99
N GLU A 200 22.29 44.78 8.85
CA GLU A 200 22.59 45.41 7.55
C GLU A 200 22.12 46.88 7.49
N ALA A 201 21.00 47.23 8.13
CA ALA A 201 20.51 48.60 8.31
C ALA A 201 21.18 49.33 9.49
N GLY A 202 21.98 48.64 10.31
CA GLY A 202 22.78 49.22 11.39
C GLY A 202 23.88 50.18 10.92
N GLY A 203 24.03 50.38 9.60
CA GLY A 203 24.88 51.41 9.00
C GLY A 203 24.14 52.46 8.14
N VAL A 204 22.81 52.40 8.02
CA VAL A 204 22.05 53.40 7.25
C VAL A 204 20.87 53.90 8.09
N SER A 205 21.10 55.02 8.77
CA SER A 205 20.04 55.85 9.31
C SER A 205 19.21 56.34 8.12
N TYR A 206 17.94 55.95 8.04
CA TYR A 206 17.01 56.56 7.08
C TYR A 206 16.81 58.03 7.49
N GLU A 207 17.54 58.94 6.85
CA GLU A 207 17.15 60.34 6.81
C GLU A 207 15.84 60.45 6.04
N GLY A 208 14.87 61.11 6.68
CA GLY A 208 13.45 61.00 6.35
C GLY A 208 13.01 61.70 5.07
N TYR A 209 11.74 61.51 4.76
CA TYR A 209 10.95 62.50 4.01
C TYR A 209 9.90 63.08 4.96
N ARG A 210 10.09 64.36 5.27
CA ARG A 210 9.03 65.29 5.68
C ARG A 210 8.22 65.69 4.46
#